data_AF-W5WU17-F1
#
_entry.id   AF-W5WU17-F1
#
_cell.length_a   1.000
_cell.length_b   1.000
_cell.length_c   1.000
_cell.angle_alpha   90.00
_cell.angle_beta   90.00
_cell.angle_gamma   90.00
#
_symmetry.space_group_name_H-M   'P 1'
#
loop_
_entity.id
_entity.type
_entity.pdbx_description
1 polymer ?
#
loop_
_entity_poly.entity_id
_entity_poly.type
_entity_poly.pdbx_seq_one_letter_code
_entity_poly.pdbx_strand_id
1 'polypeptide(L)'
;MAPMDLAKHAARLAALDPLLPEPADLEGTVLVTDSAVGAVSLVSVEPDSFDALWGALNRHRLTVRLPGAELGPLLDRWTEHLRETVPPGDPEHAAMITWPSRDTGPVRELALRGFAPLLALAARRRGAAAAPPPANDLVIRDVTMADLGACGALWAAIVRYDHQFGVVTARPGFEESCRAHLAEQLGVEGRLAWLAERDGEVLGLLTVDLPPHSDWAAELTSASPVAYLGATSVATGSRGRGIGSALVAHAHRVLDEAGVELTILHHAVPNPRSAPFWAAQGYRPLWTIWQRRPALPA
;
A
#
# COMPACT_ATOMS: atom_id res chain seq x y z
N MET A 1 3.84 -0.46 -36.75
CA MET A 1 4.21 0.33 -35.55
C MET A 1 5.65 0.02 -35.24
N ALA A 2 6.50 1.04 -35.03
CA ALA A 2 7.83 0.81 -34.47
C ALA A 2 7.66 0.09 -33.11
N PRO A 3 8.51 -0.88 -32.75
CA PRO A 3 8.52 -1.39 -31.39
C PRO A 3 8.75 -0.20 -30.48
N MET A 4 7.80 0.07 -29.57
CA MET A 4 8.00 1.13 -28.61
C MET A 4 9.29 0.83 -27.85
N ASP A 5 10.08 1.88 -27.63
CA ASP A 5 11.42 1.78 -27.06
C ASP A 5 11.33 1.41 -25.57
N LEU A 6 11.19 0.11 -25.29
CA LEU A 6 11.11 -0.46 -23.95
C LEU A 6 12.34 -0.08 -23.11
N ALA A 7 13.51 0.00 -23.75
CA ALA A 7 14.75 0.41 -23.11
C ALA A 7 14.68 1.86 -22.59
N LYS A 8 14.01 2.78 -23.31
CA LYS A 8 13.81 4.15 -22.81
C LYS A 8 12.90 4.21 -21.58
N HIS A 9 11.85 3.40 -21.51
CA HIS A 9 10.99 3.38 -20.33
C HIS A 9 11.73 2.80 -19.11
N ALA A 10 12.47 1.70 -19.28
CA ALA A 10 13.33 1.14 -18.23
C ALA A 10 14.36 2.16 -17.74
N ALA A 11 15.09 2.81 -18.67
CA ALA A 11 16.07 3.84 -18.34
C ALA A 11 15.45 5.04 -17.59
N ARG A 12 14.22 5.42 -17.93
CA ARG A 12 13.46 6.45 -17.21
C ARG A 12 13.19 6.03 -15.76
N LEU A 13 12.71 4.81 -15.52
CA LEU A 13 12.46 4.30 -14.16
C LEU A 13 13.75 4.29 -13.33
N ALA A 14 14.83 3.74 -13.88
CA ALA A 14 16.12 3.69 -13.20
C ALA A 14 16.66 5.07 -12.82
N ALA A 15 16.43 6.08 -13.67
CA ALA A 15 16.85 7.47 -13.40
C ALA A 15 15.99 8.17 -12.33
N LEU A 16 14.73 7.76 -12.15
CA LEU A 16 13.82 8.35 -11.15
C LEU A 16 14.15 7.90 -9.74
N ASP A 17 14.38 6.60 -9.57
CA ASP A 17 14.65 6.01 -8.28
C ASP A 17 15.32 4.64 -8.40
N PRO A 18 16.51 4.43 -7.80
CA PRO A 18 17.21 3.15 -7.90
C PRO A 18 16.49 1.98 -7.19
N LEU A 19 15.46 2.25 -6.38
CA LEU A 19 14.61 1.21 -5.79
C LEU A 19 13.53 0.70 -6.72
N LEU A 20 13.27 1.36 -7.86
CA LEU A 20 12.30 0.87 -8.82
C LEU A 20 12.87 -0.37 -9.53
N PRO A 21 12.06 -1.43 -9.71
CA PRO A 21 12.48 -2.61 -10.44
C PRO A 21 12.52 -2.33 -11.94
N GLU A 22 13.12 -3.25 -12.68
CA GLU A 22 12.93 -3.29 -14.13
C GLU A 22 11.43 -3.44 -14.46
N PRO A 23 10.93 -2.80 -15.54
CA PRO A 23 9.54 -2.95 -15.92
C PRO A 23 9.22 -4.43 -16.19
N ALA A 24 8.20 -4.97 -15.52
CA ALA A 24 7.72 -6.34 -15.74
C ALA A 24 7.22 -6.57 -17.19
N ASP A 25 6.82 -7.79 -17.52
CA ASP A 25 6.09 -8.01 -18.76
C ASP A 25 4.67 -7.42 -18.69
N LEU A 26 4.12 -7.11 -19.84
CA LEU A 26 2.76 -6.60 -19.96
C LEU A 26 1.79 -7.77 -20.10
N GLU A 27 0.96 -7.99 -19.09
CA GLU A 27 -0.04 -9.06 -19.06
C GLU A 27 -1.47 -8.51 -19.14
N GLY A 28 -2.32 -9.18 -19.92
CA GLY A 28 -3.74 -8.82 -20.10
C GLY A 28 -4.04 -8.17 -21.45
N THR A 29 -5.10 -7.36 -21.50
CA THR A 29 -5.56 -6.71 -22.74
C THR A 29 -4.67 -5.53 -23.06
N VAL A 30 -3.86 -5.65 -24.13
CA VAL A 30 -2.90 -4.62 -24.52
C VAL A 30 -3.59 -3.48 -25.26
N LEU A 31 -3.35 -2.26 -24.79
CA LEU A 31 -3.75 -1.01 -25.42
C LEU A 31 -2.49 -0.28 -25.91
N VAL A 32 -2.46 0.10 -27.17
CA VAL A 32 -1.31 0.77 -27.80
C VAL A 32 -1.72 2.17 -28.23
N THR A 33 -0.85 3.15 -28.09
CA THR A 33 -0.93 4.52 -28.64
C THR A 33 0.43 4.92 -29.21
N ASP A 34 0.50 6.09 -29.85
CA ASP A 34 1.78 6.57 -30.39
C ASP A 34 2.78 6.94 -29.28
N SER A 35 2.30 7.31 -28.08
CA SER A 35 3.13 7.76 -26.96
C SER A 35 3.37 6.69 -25.89
N ALA A 36 2.50 5.69 -25.79
CA ALA A 36 2.50 4.72 -24.70
C ALA A 36 1.81 3.39 -25.07
N VAL A 37 2.14 2.34 -24.32
CA VAL A 37 1.48 1.03 -24.36
C VAL A 37 1.12 0.71 -22.92
N GLY A 38 -0.07 0.18 -22.71
CA GLY A 38 -0.46 -0.38 -21.43
C GLY A 38 -1.12 -1.74 -21.59
N ALA A 39 -1.20 -2.47 -20.50
CA ALA A 39 -1.98 -3.69 -20.40
C ALA A 39 -2.99 -3.57 -19.28
N VAL A 40 -4.23 -3.92 -19.60
CA VAL A 40 -5.36 -3.90 -18.68
C VAL A 40 -5.53 -5.29 -18.08
N SER A 41 -5.59 -5.35 -16.75
CA SER A 41 -5.96 -6.56 -16.01
C SER A 41 -7.09 -6.27 -15.02
N LEU A 42 -7.89 -7.29 -14.73
CA LEU A 42 -8.94 -7.24 -13.72
C LEU A 42 -8.55 -8.13 -12.55
N VAL A 43 -8.59 -7.57 -11.35
CA VAL A 43 -8.57 -8.34 -10.11
C VAL A 43 -9.95 -8.28 -9.48
N SER A 44 -10.61 -9.43 -9.38
CA SER A 44 -11.87 -9.60 -8.65
C SER A 44 -11.59 -10.20 -7.28
N VAL A 45 -12.14 -9.59 -6.24
CA VAL A 45 -11.95 -9.98 -4.85
C VAL A 45 -13.25 -10.56 -4.32
N GLU A 46 -13.15 -11.70 -3.62
CA GLU A 46 -14.31 -12.34 -3.01
C GLU A 46 -14.90 -11.43 -1.90
N PRO A 47 -16.20 -11.12 -1.90
CA PRO A 47 -16.81 -10.15 -0.99
C PRO A 47 -16.58 -10.39 0.50
N ASP A 48 -16.49 -11.66 0.89
CA ASP A 48 -16.35 -12.09 2.28
C ASP A 48 -14.88 -12.31 2.70
N SER A 49 -13.93 -12.11 1.77
CA SER A 49 -12.50 -12.22 2.07
C SER A 49 -11.98 -11.02 2.84
N PHE A 50 -10.91 -11.20 3.60
CA PHE A 50 -10.23 -10.10 4.27
C PHE A 50 -9.75 -9.02 3.28
N ASP A 51 -9.36 -9.43 2.07
CA ASP A 51 -8.90 -8.53 1.02
C ASP A 51 -9.97 -7.57 0.49
N ALA A 52 -11.25 -7.92 0.69
CA ALA A 52 -12.38 -7.10 0.29
C ALA A 52 -12.43 -5.78 1.08
N LEU A 53 -11.79 -5.71 2.25
CA LEU A 53 -11.68 -4.47 3.03
C LEU A 53 -10.85 -3.41 2.29
N TRP A 54 -9.91 -3.82 1.44
CA TRP A 54 -8.92 -2.92 0.82
C TRP A 54 -9.37 -2.37 -0.53
N GLY A 55 -10.59 -1.82 -0.59
CA GLY A 55 -11.11 -1.07 -1.74
C GLY A 55 -12.29 -1.73 -2.44
N ALA A 56 -12.42 -1.46 -3.75
CA ALA A 56 -13.46 -2.03 -4.60
C ALA A 56 -13.25 -3.53 -4.81
N LEU A 57 -14.33 -4.28 -5.07
CA LEU A 57 -14.24 -5.72 -5.36
C LEU A 57 -13.65 -5.98 -6.74
N ASN A 58 -13.96 -5.14 -7.73
CA ASN A 58 -13.44 -5.23 -9.08
C ASN A 58 -12.44 -4.10 -9.34
N ARG A 59 -11.16 -4.45 -9.45
CA ARG A 59 -10.05 -3.51 -9.60
C ARG A 59 -9.47 -3.67 -11.00
N HIS A 60 -9.78 -2.70 -11.86
CA HIS A 60 -9.25 -2.61 -13.22
C HIS A 60 -7.90 -1.91 -13.13
N ARG A 61 -6.82 -2.64 -13.38
CA ARG A 61 -5.44 -2.13 -13.29
C ARG A 61 -4.90 -1.86 -14.69
N LEU A 62 -4.23 -0.72 -14.86
CA LEU A 62 -3.47 -0.43 -16.07
C LEU A 62 -1.98 -0.38 -15.73
N THR A 63 -1.23 -1.38 -16.21
CA THR A 63 0.24 -1.37 -16.21
C THR A 63 0.70 -0.62 -17.45
N VAL A 64 1.60 0.36 -17.27
CA VAL A 64 1.96 1.31 -18.35
C VAL A 64 3.44 1.23 -18.68
N ARG A 65 3.76 1.30 -19.97
CA ARG A 65 5.09 1.63 -20.51
C ARG A 65 4.99 2.98 -21.21
N LEU A 66 5.75 3.95 -20.70
CA LEU A 66 5.73 5.34 -21.15
C LEU A 66 7.17 5.88 -21.20
N PRO A 67 7.79 5.97 -22.38
CA PRO A 67 9.10 6.60 -22.54
C PRO A 67 9.06 8.12 -22.29
N GLY A 68 8.00 8.78 -22.77
CA GLY A 68 7.77 10.22 -22.65
C GLY A 68 6.94 10.63 -21.44
N ALA A 69 6.11 11.66 -21.58
CA ALA A 69 5.18 12.11 -20.52
C ALA A 69 3.70 12.11 -20.96
N GLU A 70 3.40 11.90 -22.24
CA GLU A 70 2.04 11.92 -22.79
C GLU A 70 1.26 10.64 -22.49
N LEU A 71 0.75 10.54 -21.26
CA LEU A 71 -0.08 9.42 -20.81
C LEU A 71 -1.55 9.56 -21.25
N GLY A 72 -2.01 10.77 -21.54
CA GLY A 72 -3.41 11.10 -21.82
C GLY A 72 -4.09 10.21 -22.86
N PRO A 73 -3.53 10.04 -24.07
CA PRO A 73 -4.13 9.21 -25.11
C PRO A 73 -4.37 7.76 -24.69
N LEU A 74 -3.47 7.19 -23.86
CA LEU A 74 -3.62 5.82 -23.36
C LEU A 74 -4.76 5.73 -22.33
N LEU A 75 -4.91 6.73 -21.47
CA LEU A 75 -6.00 6.80 -20.50
C LEU A 75 -7.37 6.99 -21.17
N ASP A 76 -7.42 7.71 -22.30
CA ASP A 76 -8.64 7.85 -23.10
C ASP A 76 -9.02 6.51 -23.74
N ARG A 77 -8.05 5.80 -24.34
CA ARG A 77 -8.27 4.43 -24.86
C ARG A 77 -8.70 3.46 -23.76
N TRP A 78 -8.10 3.55 -22.58
CA TRP A 78 -8.49 2.70 -21.47
C TRP A 78 -9.90 3.02 -20.97
N THR A 79 -10.28 4.30 -20.93
CA THR A 79 -11.64 4.68 -20.57
C THR A 79 -12.67 4.13 -21.56
N GLU A 80 -12.37 4.10 -22.86
CA GLU A 80 -13.24 3.46 -23.85
C GLU A 80 -13.37 1.96 -23.60
N HIS A 81 -12.25 1.26 -23.36
CA HIS A 81 -12.26 -0.16 -23.01
C HIS A 81 -13.11 -0.46 -21.75
N LEU A 82 -13.07 0.42 -20.75
CA LEU A 82 -13.92 0.28 -19.56
C LEU A 82 -15.41 0.42 -19.90
N ARG A 83 -15.81 1.30 -20.83
CA ARG A 83 -17.23 1.48 -21.21
C ARG A 83 -17.85 0.23 -21.81
N GLU A 84 -17.04 -0.60 -22.45
CA GLU A 84 -17.48 -1.89 -23.02
C GLU A 84 -17.71 -2.96 -21.96
N THR A 85 -17.11 -2.81 -20.76
CA THR A 85 -16.97 -3.90 -19.78
C THR A 85 -17.49 -3.58 -18.38
N VAL A 86 -17.74 -2.31 -18.06
CA VAL A 86 -18.08 -1.85 -16.71
C VAL A 86 -19.37 -1.03 -16.69
N PRO A 87 -20.33 -1.33 -15.80
CA PRO A 87 -21.49 -0.48 -15.58
C PRO A 87 -21.08 0.93 -15.08
N PRO A 88 -21.57 2.01 -15.72
CA PRO A 88 -21.35 3.37 -15.23
C PRO A 88 -21.85 3.56 -13.80
N GLY A 89 -21.09 4.30 -12.98
CA GLY A 89 -21.48 4.67 -11.62
C GLY A 89 -21.38 3.57 -10.56
N ASP A 90 -20.93 2.35 -10.89
CA ASP A 90 -20.81 1.25 -9.93
C ASP A 90 -19.63 1.47 -8.95
N PRO A 91 -19.89 1.67 -7.64
CA PRO A 91 -18.84 1.89 -6.66
C PRO A 91 -17.99 0.64 -6.39
N GLU A 92 -18.42 -0.56 -6.75
CA GLU A 92 -17.60 -1.77 -6.59
C GLU A 92 -16.63 -2.01 -7.74
N HIS A 93 -16.57 -1.08 -8.69
CA HIS A 93 -15.58 -1.02 -9.75
C HIS A 93 -14.65 0.19 -9.55
N ALA A 94 -13.34 -0.05 -9.54
CA ALA A 94 -12.32 1.01 -9.51
C ALA A 94 -11.32 0.85 -10.65
N ALA A 95 -10.94 1.95 -11.29
CA ALA A 95 -9.81 2.02 -12.21
C ALA A 95 -8.56 2.47 -11.42
N MET A 96 -7.46 1.72 -11.52
CA MET A 96 -6.25 1.90 -10.72
C MET A 96 -4.97 1.91 -11.58
N ILE A 97 -4.07 2.84 -11.27
CA ILE A 97 -2.71 2.90 -11.84
C ILE A 97 -1.71 3.06 -10.70
N THR A 98 -0.71 2.18 -10.65
CA THR A 98 0.47 2.35 -9.80
C THR A 98 1.53 3.11 -10.59
N TRP A 99 1.97 4.26 -10.08
CA TRP A 99 2.89 5.15 -10.78
C TRP A 99 4.08 5.53 -9.89
N PRO A 100 5.32 5.63 -10.41
CA PRO A 100 6.47 6.03 -9.60
C PRO A 100 6.23 7.38 -8.96
N SER A 101 6.36 7.49 -7.63
CA SER A 101 6.00 8.71 -6.91
C SER A 101 6.84 9.93 -7.31
N ARG A 102 8.05 9.71 -7.83
CA ARG A 102 8.95 10.76 -8.30
C ARG A 102 8.71 11.18 -9.75
N ASP A 103 7.92 10.43 -10.51
CA ASP A 103 7.61 10.78 -11.89
C ASP A 103 6.38 11.70 -11.96
N THR A 104 6.64 13.00 -11.93
CA THR A 104 5.57 14.01 -11.92
C THR A 104 5.03 14.37 -13.30
N GLY A 105 5.69 13.94 -14.38
CA GLY A 105 5.33 14.37 -15.75
C GLY A 105 3.89 14.01 -16.12
N PRO A 106 3.48 12.75 -15.97
CA PRO A 106 2.12 12.30 -16.35
C PRO A 106 1.02 12.61 -15.34
N VAL A 107 1.35 13.15 -14.17
CA VAL A 107 0.39 13.30 -13.05
C VAL A 107 -0.78 14.22 -13.41
N ARG A 108 -0.54 15.25 -14.21
CA ARG A 108 -1.61 16.14 -14.69
C ARG A 108 -2.66 15.39 -15.52
N GLU A 109 -2.22 14.47 -16.39
CA GLU A 109 -3.11 13.70 -17.27
C GLU A 109 -4.01 12.74 -16.48
N LEU A 110 -3.50 12.20 -15.37
CA LEU A 110 -4.28 11.41 -14.41
C LEU A 110 -5.36 12.27 -13.74
N ALA A 111 -4.97 13.42 -13.18
CA ALA A 111 -5.89 14.32 -12.49
C ALA A 111 -7.01 14.84 -13.40
N LEU A 112 -6.69 15.24 -14.63
CA LEU A 112 -7.68 15.69 -15.63
C LEU A 112 -8.72 14.62 -15.99
N ARG A 113 -8.41 13.35 -15.77
CA ARG A 113 -9.31 12.21 -16.05
C ARG A 113 -9.94 11.62 -14.80
N GLY A 114 -9.89 12.35 -13.68
CA GLY A 114 -10.59 12.02 -12.44
C GLY A 114 -9.86 10.99 -11.56
N PHE A 115 -8.58 10.72 -11.81
CA PHE A 115 -7.78 9.90 -10.90
C PHE A 115 -7.27 10.75 -9.73
N ALA A 116 -7.51 10.28 -8.52
CA ALA A 116 -6.96 10.86 -7.29
C ALA A 116 -5.82 9.98 -6.75
N PRO A 117 -4.76 10.57 -6.15
CA PRO A 117 -3.74 9.79 -5.46
C PRO A 117 -4.34 9.27 -4.15
N LEU A 118 -4.42 7.95 -4.01
CA LEU A 118 -5.16 7.35 -2.90
C LEU A 118 -4.24 6.68 -1.88
N LEU A 119 -3.30 5.88 -2.36
CA LEU A 119 -2.33 5.15 -1.54
C LEU A 119 -0.91 5.51 -1.95
N ALA A 120 -0.03 5.59 -0.96
CA ALA A 120 1.41 5.55 -1.19
C ALA A 120 1.94 4.21 -0.70
N LEU A 121 2.71 3.52 -1.55
CA LEU A 121 3.63 2.49 -1.11
C LEU A 121 4.91 3.22 -0.71
N ALA A 122 5.14 3.31 0.60
CA ALA A 122 6.29 3.98 1.16
C ALA A 122 7.38 2.97 1.51
N ALA A 123 8.62 3.34 1.28
CA ALA A 123 9.80 2.50 1.46
C ALA A 123 10.79 3.13 2.43
N ARG A 124 11.35 2.32 3.32
CA ARG A 124 12.46 2.63 4.23
C ARG A 124 13.61 1.67 3.93
N ARG A 125 14.80 2.21 3.67
CA ARG A 125 16.04 1.43 3.59
C ARG A 125 16.55 1.07 4.97
N ARG A 126 17.25 -0.06 5.07
CA ARG A 126 17.98 -0.47 6.26
C ARG A 126 18.85 0.67 6.79
N GLY A 127 18.82 0.90 8.10
CA GLY A 127 19.61 1.94 8.75
C GLY A 127 19.22 3.38 8.39
N ALA A 128 18.11 3.61 7.68
CA ALA A 128 17.60 4.95 7.45
C ALA A 128 17.29 5.63 8.79
N ALA A 129 17.68 6.90 8.91
CA ALA A 129 17.42 7.70 10.08
C ALA A 129 15.91 7.88 10.29
N ALA A 130 15.48 7.71 11.54
CA ALA A 130 14.12 7.97 12.01
C ALA A 130 14.19 8.94 13.20
N ALA A 131 13.13 9.72 13.41
CA ALA A 131 13.01 10.51 14.62
C ALA A 131 12.99 9.56 15.84
N PRO A 132 13.83 9.78 16.87
CA PRO A 132 13.84 8.91 18.03
C PRO A 132 12.48 8.98 18.73
N PRO A 133 11.95 7.85 19.22
CA PRO A 133 10.73 7.88 20.01
C PRO A 133 10.97 8.69 21.29
N PRO A 134 9.96 9.43 21.78
CA PRO A 134 10.08 10.08 23.08
C PRO A 134 10.26 9.01 24.17
N ALA A 135 10.97 9.37 25.24
CA ALA A 135 11.08 8.50 26.42
C ALA A 135 9.68 8.13 26.91
N ASN A 136 9.47 6.84 27.11
CA ASN A 136 8.20 6.29 27.54
C ASN A 136 8.44 5.06 28.41
N ASP A 137 7.44 4.73 29.20
CA ASP A 137 7.30 3.60 30.11
C ASP A 137 6.61 2.40 29.45
N LEU A 138 6.56 2.36 28.11
CA LEU A 138 5.86 1.28 27.40
C LEU A 138 6.67 -0.01 27.48
N VAL A 139 5.96 -1.11 27.66
CA VAL A 139 6.48 -2.45 27.42
C VAL A 139 6.12 -2.84 25.99
N ILE A 140 7.13 -3.08 25.16
CA ILE A 140 6.93 -3.66 23.82
C ILE A 140 7.19 -5.15 23.91
N ARG A 141 6.19 -5.96 23.57
CA ARG A 141 6.25 -7.43 23.64
C ARG A 141 5.54 -8.08 22.47
N ASP A 142 5.85 -9.34 22.23
CA ASP A 142 5.16 -10.14 21.21
C ASP A 142 3.67 -10.30 21.54
N VAL A 143 2.85 -10.35 20.49
CA VAL A 143 1.43 -10.68 20.58
C VAL A 143 1.28 -12.17 20.91
N THR A 144 0.37 -12.48 21.83
CA THR A 144 -0.04 -13.86 22.15
C THR A 144 -1.49 -14.10 21.77
N MET A 145 -1.91 -15.36 21.78
CA MET A 145 -3.31 -15.72 21.53
C MET A 145 -4.29 -15.07 22.53
N ALA A 146 -3.84 -14.75 23.75
CA ALA A 146 -4.67 -14.08 24.75
C ALA A 146 -4.99 -12.62 24.37
N ASP A 147 -4.17 -12.00 23.50
CA ASP A 147 -4.31 -10.60 23.12
C ASP A 147 -5.24 -10.39 21.90
N LEU A 148 -5.73 -11.47 21.27
CA LEU A 148 -6.48 -11.42 20.01
C LEU A 148 -7.67 -10.45 20.03
N GLY A 149 -8.40 -10.37 21.13
CA GLY A 149 -9.51 -9.43 21.28
C GLY A 149 -9.06 -7.96 21.18
N ALA A 150 -8.00 -7.59 21.92
CA ALA A 150 -7.45 -6.24 21.91
C ALA A 150 -6.83 -5.90 20.54
N CYS A 151 -6.10 -6.84 19.95
CA CYS A 151 -5.48 -6.64 18.64
C CYS A 151 -6.52 -6.50 17.52
N GLY A 152 -7.55 -7.34 17.51
CA GLY A 152 -8.67 -7.24 16.57
C GLY A 152 -9.37 -5.88 16.65
N ALA A 153 -9.58 -5.37 17.88
CA ALA A 153 -10.16 -4.04 18.09
C ALA A 153 -9.25 -2.90 17.57
N LEU A 154 -7.93 -3.01 17.76
CA LEU A 154 -6.95 -2.05 17.25
C LEU A 154 -6.87 -2.07 15.72
N TRP A 155 -6.94 -3.24 15.09
CA TRP A 155 -6.97 -3.36 13.63
C TRP A 155 -8.29 -2.85 13.06
N ALA A 156 -9.43 -3.20 13.65
CA ALA A 156 -10.73 -2.67 13.27
C ALA A 156 -10.78 -1.13 13.37
N ALA A 157 -10.03 -0.53 14.29
CA ALA A 157 -9.88 0.92 14.37
C ALA A 157 -9.13 1.54 13.17
N ILE A 158 -8.20 0.81 12.54
CA ILE A 158 -7.59 1.21 11.25
C ILE A 158 -8.69 1.25 10.19
N VAL A 159 -9.46 0.16 10.05
CA VAL A 159 -10.52 0.03 9.03
C VAL A 159 -11.53 1.17 9.18
N ARG A 160 -12.03 1.42 10.39
CA ARG A 160 -12.97 2.52 10.67
C ARG A 160 -12.39 3.89 10.34
N TYR A 161 -11.14 4.13 10.71
CA TYR A 161 -10.53 5.44 10.49
C TYR A 161 -10.23 5.67 9.02
N ASP A 162 -9.68 4.68 8.31
CA ASP A 162 -9.27 4.84 6.92
C ASP A 162 -10.43 4.72 5.93
N HIS A 163 -11.59 4.19 6.34
CA HIS A 163 -12.80 4.14 5.52
C HIS A 163 -13.21 5.52 4.97
N GLN A 164 -13.08 6.57 5.79
CA GLN A 164 -13.44 7.94 5.40
C GLN A 164 -12.56 8.51 4.27
N PHE A 165 -11.42 7.88 3.98
CA PHE A 165 -10.47 8.29 2.96
C PHE A 165 -10.68 7.56 1.62
N GLY A 166 -11.60 6.60 1.55
CA GLY A 166 -11.90 5.85 0.32
C GLY A 166 -10.90 4.76 -0.05
N VAL A 167 -9.85 4.56 0.77
CA VAL A 167 -8.85 3.48 0.67
C VAL A 167 -9.43 2.15 1.13
N VAL A 168 -10.24 2.21 2.19
CA VAL A 168 -10.81 1.06 2.86
C VAL A 168 -12.32 1.07 2.69
N THR A 169 -12.90 -0.10 2.44
CA THR A 169 -14.34 -0.31 2.39
C THR A 169 -14.72 -1.18 3.59
N ALA A 170 -15.28 -0.56 4.63
CA ALA A 170 -15.81 -1.30 5.76
C ALA A 170 -17.02 -2.13 5.28
N ARG A 171 -16.97 -3.44 5.52
CA ARG A 171 -18.00 -4.41 5.11
C ARG A 171 -18.62 -5.08 6.34
N PRO A 172 -19.87 -5.54 6.29
CA PRO A 172 -20.45 -6.30 7.40
C PRO A 172 -19.51 -7.40 7.89
N GLY A 173 -19.31 -7.51 9.21
CA GLY A 173 -18.45 -8.53 9.81
C GLY A 173 -16.94 -8.21 9.83
N PHE A 174 -16.49 -7.07 9.32
CA PHE A 174 -15.04 -6.78 9.20
C PHE A 174 -14.25 -6.87 10.52
N GLU A 175 -14.88 -6.60 11.67
CA GLU A 175 -14.21 -6.69 12.98
C GLU A 175 -13.79 -8.13 13.28
N GLU A 176 -14.68 -9.09 12.98
CA GLU A 176 -14.41 -10.50 13.14
C GLU A 176 -13.38 -10.97 12.11
N SER A 177 -13.46 -10.49 10.87
CA SER A 177 -12.44 -10.76 9.84
C SER A 177 -11.05 -10.27 10.26
N CYS A 178 -10.94 -9.10 10.89
CA CYS A 178 -9.66 -8.60 11.42
C CYS A 178 -9.09 -9.51 12.52
N ARG A 179 -9.95 -9.96 13.44
CA ARG A 179 -9.56 -10.87 14.52
C ARG A 179 -9.15 -12.24 13.99
N ALA A 180 -9.91 -12.80 13.05
CA ALA A 180 -9.63 -14.08 12.43
C ALA A 180 -8.32 -14.05 11.63
N HIS A 181 -8.13 -13.02 10.80
CA HIS A 181 -6.91 -12.86 10.01
C HIS A 181 -5.66 -12.77 10.90
N LEU A 182 -5.70 -12.01 12.00
CA LEU A 182 -4.60 -11.99 12.95
C LEU A 182 -4.35 -13.36 13.59
N ALA A 183 -5.41 -14.07 13.98
CA ALA A 183 -5.30 -15.41 14.57
C ALA A 183 -4.62 -16.41 13.62
N GLU A 184 -4.89 -16.33 12.32
CA GLU A 184 -4.23 -17.14 11.29
C GLU A 184 -2.74 -16.82 11.14
N GLN A 185 -2.33 -15.59 11.45
CA GLN A 185 -0.94 -15.14 11.32
C GLN A 185 -0.09 -15.43 12.57
N LEU A 186 -0.70 -15.49 13.74
CA LEU A 186 0.04 -15.68 14.99
C LEU A 186 0.70 -17.06 15.06
N GLY A 187 1.99 -17.07 15.41
CA GLY A 187 2.79 -18.28 15.51
C GLY A 187 3.31 -18.81 14.17
N VAL A 188 2.96 -18.17 13.05
CA VAL A 188 3.55 -18.47 11.74
C VAL A 188 4.95 -17.86 11.68
N GLU A 189 5.95 -18.69 11.37
CA GLU A 189 7.33 -18.25 11.22
C GLU A 189 7.43 -17.14 10.15
N GLY A 190 8.16 -16.07 10.45
CA GLY A 190 8.28 -14.92 9.55
C GLY A 190 7.10 -13.92 9.60
N ARG A 191 6.02 -14.21 10.35
CA ARG A 191 4.97 -13.23 10.65
C ARG A 191 5.13 -12.72 12.08
N LEU A 192 5.57 -11.47 12.21
CA LEU A 192 5.87 -10.84 13.48
C LEU A 192 4.73 -9.91 13.89
N ALA A 193 4.44 -9.85 15.19
CA ALA A 193 3.45 -8.93 15.72
C ALA A 193 3.82 -8.50 17.15
N TRP A 194 3.77 -7.19 17.40
CA TRP A 194 4.09 -6.60 18.69
C TRP A 194 2.97 -5.71 19.22
N LEU A 195 2.87 -5.67 20.53
CA LEU A 195 2.03 -4.74 21.28
C LEU A 195 2.87 -3.72 22.02
N ALA A 196 2.31 -2.53 22.16
CA ALA A 196 2.76 -1.58 23.17
C ALA A 196 1.76 -1.60 24.33
N GLU A 197 2.26 -1.90 25.52
CA GLU A 197 1.48 -2.03 26.75
C GLU A 197 1.94 -1.00 27.79
N ARG A 198 1.01 -0.49 28.59
CA ARG A 198 1.29 0.30 29.79
C ARG A 198 0.34 -0.13 30.90
N ASP A 199 0.87 -0.45 32.07
CA ASP A 199 0.07 -0.85 33.25
C ASP A 199 -0.95 -1.97 32.96
N GLY A 200 -0.59 -2.93 32.08
CA GLY A 200 -1.48 -4.01 31.65
C GLY A 200 -2.48 -3.65 30.54
N GLU A 201 -2.54 -2.38 30.13
CA GLU A 201 -3.40 -1.91 29.04
C GLU A 201 -2.68 -1.95 27.69
N VAL A 202 -3.29 -2.62 26.70
CA VAL A 202 -2.79 -2.66 25.33
C VAL A 202 -3.15 -1.37 24.59
N LEU A 203 -2.15 -0.61 24.18
CA LEU A 203 -2.32 0.73 23.60
C LEU A 203 -1.99 0.81 22.10
N GLY A 204 -1.26 -0.16 21.55
CA GLY A 204 -0.91 -0.18 20.13
C GLY A 204 -0.52 -1.56 19.64
N LEU A 205 -0.62 -1.73 18.32
CA LEU A 205 -0.33 -2.96 17.58
C LEU A 205 0.52 -2.62 16.37
N LEU A 206 1.52 -3.46 16.08
CA LEU A 206 2.28 -3.44 14.83
C LEU A 206 2.46 -4.87 14.32
N THR A 207 2.18 -5.13 13.04
CA THR A 207 2.45 -6.41 12.37
C THR A 207 3.47 -6.26 11.23
N VAL A 208 4.27 -7.29 11.01
CA VAL A 208 5.26 -7.37 9.92
C VAL A 208 5.26 -8.76 9.30
N ASP A 209 5.24 -8.81 7.97
CA ASP A 209 5.52 -10.02 7.20
C ASP A 209 6.96 -9.95 6.67
N LEU A 210 7.76 -10.96 6.98
CA LEU A 210 9.08 -11.23 6.40
C LEU A 210 8.94 -12.15 5.17
N PRO A 211 9.98 -12.28 4.34
CA PRO A 211 10.03 -13.34 3.32
C PRO A 211 9.83 -14.72 3.97
N PRO A 212 9.08 -15.63 3.34
CA PRO A 212 8.47 -15.52 2.02
C PRO A 212 7.10 -14.82 1.99
N HIS A 213 6.54 -14.44 3.14
CA HIS A 213 5.19 -13.86 3.22
C HIS A 213 5.08 -12.46 2.61
N SER A 214 6.20 -11.74 2.49
CA SER A 214 6.31 -10.46 1.80
C SER A 214 6.78 -10.57 0.34
N ASP A 215 6.95 -11.78 -0.22
CA ASP A 215 7.51 -11.96 -1.57
C ASP A 215 6.64 -11.36 -2.68
N TRP A 216 5.34 -11.16 -2.44
CA TRP A 216 4.46 -10.42 -3.34
C TRP A 216 4.96 -8.98 -3.61
N ALA A 217 5.78 -8.42 -2.72
CA ALA A 217 6.36 -7.10 -2.86
C ALA A 217 7.64 -7.08 -3.72
N ALA A 218 8.21 -8.24 -4.06
CA ALA A 218 9.45 -8.33 -4.82
C ALA A 218 9.33 -7.66 -6.20
N GLU A 219 8.15 -7.69 -6.82
CA GLU A 219 7.90 -7.02 -8.11
C GLU A 219 7.74 -5.50 -8.00
N LEU A 220 7.70 -4.95 -6.79
CA LEU A 220 7.52 -3.53 -6.53
C LEU A 220 8.85 -2.83 -6.24
N THR A 221 9.96 -3.55 -6.15
CA THR A 221 11.27 -2.95 -5.88
C THR A 221 12.43 -3.81 -6.39
N SER A 222 13.54 -3.16 -6.73
CA SER A 222 14.80 -3.84 -7.05
C SER A 222 15.57 -4.34 -5.80
N ALA A 223 15.16 -3.93 -4.59
CA ALA A 223 15.83 -4.30 -3.35
C ALA A 223 15.33 -5.65 -2.79
N SER A 224 16.20 -6.38 -2.11
CA SER A 224 15.87 -7.64 -1.44
C SER A 224 16.87 -7.92 -0.31
N PRO A 225 16.45 -8.54 0.82
CA PRO A 225 15.08 -8.96 1.14
C PRO A 225 14.18 -7.80 1.55
N VAL A 226 12.88 -7.96 1.31
CA VAL A 226 11.84 -6.97 1.59
C VAL A 226 10.95 -7.45 2.72
N ALA A 227 10.69 -6.62 3.73
CA ALA A 227 9.64 -6.85 4.72
C ALA A 227 8.45 -5.93 4.46
N TYR A 228 7.24 -6.44 4.71
CA TYR A 228 6.02 -5.64 4.64
C TYR A 228 5.51 -5.33 6.05
N LEU A 229 5.45 -4.05 6.38
CA LEU A 229 4.82 -3.59 7.62
C LEU A 229 3.31 -3.41 7.35
N GLY A 230 2.51 -4.22 8.04
CA GLY A 230 1.07 -4.34 7.86
C GLY A 230 0.28 -3.39 8.76
N ALA A 231 -0.47 -3.96 9.70
CA ALA A 231 -1.30 -3.18 10.61
C ALA A 231 -0.39 -2.39 11.56
N THR A 232 -0.55 -1.06 11.60
CA THR A 232 0.02 -0.22 12.66
C THR A 232 -1.07 0.67 13.23
N SER A 233 -1.42 0.45 14.49
CA SER A 233 -2.52 1.15 15.15
C SER A 233 -2.14 1.57 16.55
N VAL A 234 -2.67 2.71 16.97
CA VAL A 234 -2.64 3.19 18.36
C VAL A 234 -4.06 3.52 18.77
N ALA A 235 -4.43 3.08 19.97
CA ALA A 235 -5.71 3.35 20.60
C ALA A 235 -6.03 4.84 20.53
N THR A 236 -7.25 5.19 20.12
CA THR A 236 -7.64 6.56 19.75
C THR A 236 -7.33 7.59 20.84
N GLY A 237 -7.58 7.25 22.11
CA GLY A 237 -7.32 8.13 23.27
C GLY A 237 -5.83 8.30 23.63
N SER A 238 -4.95 7.49 23.05
CA SER A 238 -3.53 7.42 23.39
C SER A 238 -2.62 7.92 22.26
N ARG A 239 -3.20 8.40 21.16
CA ARG A 239 -2.47 8.98 20.01
C ARG A 239 -1.73 10.26 20.40
N GLY A 240 -0.65 10.56 19.67
CA GLY A 240 0.18 11.74 19.92
C GLY A 240 1.13 11.62 21.11
N ARG A 241 1.22 10.43 21.74
CA ARG A 241 2.06 10.17 22.92
C ARG A 241 3.32 9.34 22.62
N GLY A 242 3.71 9.23 21.35
CA GLY A 242 4.91 8.50 20.94
C GLY A 242 4.79 6.97 20.85
N ILE A 243 3.63 6.39 21.14
CA ILE A 243 3.42 4.92 21.14
C ILE A 243 3.73 4.29 19.78
N GLY A 244 3.22 4.88 18.69
CA GLY A 244 3.49 4.40 17.34
C GLY A 244 4.98 4.48 16.98
N SER A 245 5.66 5.56 17.38
CA SER A 245 7.10 5.70 17.17
C SER A 245 7.91 4.67 17.96
N ALA A 246 7.49 4.33 19.18
CA ALA A 246 8.14 3.30 19.97
C ALA A 246 8.01 1.90 19.31
N LEU A 247 6.79 1.54 18.87
CA LEU A 247 6.54 0.30 18.12
C LEU A 247 7.39 0.22 16.84
N VAL A 248 7.38 1.28 16.05
CA VAL A 248 8.11 1.33 14.77
C VAL A 248 9.62 1.29 15.00
N ALA A 249 10.15 2.00 16.00
CA ALA A 249 11.57 1.95 16.35
C ALA A 249 12.01 0.54 16.77
N HIS A 250 11.19 -0.17 17.55
CA HIS A 250 11.45 -1.57 17.90
C HIS A 250 11.44 -2.46 16.66
N ALA A 251 10.43 -2.34 15.80
CA ALA A 251 10.32 -3.11 14.57
C ALA A 251 11.52 -2.85 13.64
N HIS A 252 11.88 -1.59 13.40
CA HIS A 252 13.03 -1.23 12.57
C HIS A 252 14.33 -1.81 13.08
N ARG A 253 14.57 -1.78 14.39
CA ARG A 253 15.76 -2.37 14.98
C ARG A 253 15.81 -3.89 14.72
N VAL A 254 14.70 -4.61 14.94
CA VAL A 254 14.61 -6.05 14.68
C VAL A 254 14.85 -6.35 13.19
N LEU A 255 14.26 -5.59 12.28
CA LEU A 255 14.42 -5.78 10.83
C LEU A 255 15.84 -5.44 10.36
N ASP A 256 16.42 -4.37 10.89
CA ASP A 256 17.78 -3.95 10.58
C ASP A 256 18.79 -4.98 11.12
N GLU A 257 18.57 -5.57 12.30
CA GLU A 257 19.37 -6.67 12.87
C GLU A 257 19.25 -7.96 12.03
N ALA A 258 18.04 -8.26 11.53
CA ALA A 258 17.77 -9.41 10.67
C ALA A 258 18.29 -9.27 9.23
N GLY A 259 18.86 -8.12 8.87
CA GLY A 259 19.42 -7.89 7.53
C GLY A 259 18.40 -7.60 6.44
N VAL A 260 17.18 -7.18 6.80
CA VAL A 260 16.18 -6.71 5.82
C VAL A 260 16.69 -5.46 5.13
N GLU A 261 16.79 -5.48 3.80
CA GLU A 261 17.31 -4.36 3.02
C GLU A 261 16.27 -3.24 2.89
N LEU A 262 15.01 -3.61 2.69
CA LEU A 262 13.90 -2.66 2.52
C LEU A 262 12.68 -3.06 3.35
N THR A 263 12.13 -2.10 4.08
CA THR A 263 10.80 -2.23 4.68
C THR A 263 9.83 -1.37 3.89
N ILE A 264 8.71 -1.94 3.48
CA ILE A 264 7.65 -1.21 2.78
C ILE A 264 6.34 -1.27 3.53
N LEU A 265 5.46 -0.31 3.27
CA LEU A 265 4.09 -0.27 3.78
C LEU A 265 3.18 0.50 2.84
N HIS A 266 1.88 0.30 2.99
CA HIS A 266 0.87 1.15 2.38
C HIS A 266 0.31 2.12 3.41
N HIS A 267 0.11 3.37 2.99
CA HIS A 267 -0.72 4.30 3.75
C HIS A 267 -1.60 5.14 2.82
N ALA A 268 -2.76 5.54 3.35
CA ALA A 268 -3.63 6.51 2.71
C ALA A 268 -2.89 7.85 2.54
N VAL A 269 -2.83 8.37 1.30
CA VAL A 269 -2.31 9.72 1.02
C VAL A 269 -3.15 10.81 1.71
N PRO A 270 -4.50 10.78 1.70
CA PRO A 270 -5.29 11.83 2.34
C PRO A 270 -5.35 11.71 3.87
N ASN A 271 -4.77 10.66 4.48
CA ASN A 271 -4.74 10.52 5.93
C ASN A 271 -3.68 11.49 6.51
N PRO A 272 -4.12 12.55 7.22
CA PRO A 272 -3.23 13.62 7.66
C PRO A 272 -2.30 13.19 8.81
N ARG A 273 -2.53 12.01 9.40
CA ARG A 273 -1.69 11.46 10.47
C ARG A 273 -0.62 10.53 9.91
N SER A 274 -0.99 9.68 8.96
CA SER A 274 -0.07 8.65 8.43
C SER A 274 1.06 9.25 7.62
N ALA A 275 0.78 10.18 6.70
CA ALA A 275 1.81 10.75 5.83
C ALA A 275 2.97 11.42 6.61
N PRO A 276 2.72 12.38 7.54
CA PRO A 276 3.81 12.96 8.32
C PRO A 276 4.46 11.97 9.30
N PHE A 277 3.68 11.03 9.85
CA PHE A 277 4.22 10.00 10.74
C PHE A 277 5.26 9.14 10.02
N TRP A 278 4.89 8.54 8.88
CA TRP A 278 5.79 7.66 8.14
C TRP A 278 7.03 8.38 7.59
N ALA A 279 6.86 9.62 7.13
CA ALA A 279 7.99 10.48 6.76
C ALA A 279 8.98 10.66 7.93
N ALA A 280 8.48 10.93 9.14
CA ALA A 280 9.31 11.05 10.34
C ALA A 280 9.97 9.73 10.76
N GLN A 281 9.41 8.58 10.36
CA GLN A 281 9.98 7.25 10.59
C GLN A 281 10.96 6.81 9.47
N GLY A 282 11.39 7.73 8.60
CA GLY A 282 12.38 7.46 7.56
C GLY A 282 11.81 6.82 6.28
N TYR A 283 10.49 6.72 6.16
CA TYR A 283 9.85 6.26 4.93
C TYR A 283 9.68 7.40 3.94
N ARG A 284 9.77 7.05 2.66
CA ARG A 284 9.40 7.95 1.56
C ARG A 284 8.54 7.20 0.54
N PRO A 285 7.64 7.86 -0.19
CA PRO A 285 6.90 7.22 -1.27
C PRO A 285 7.85 6.66 -2.34
N LEU A 286 7.65 5.41 -2.73
CA LEU A 286 8.25 4.77 -3.91
C LEU A 286 7.23 4.74 -5.04
N TRP A 287 6.01 4.31 -4.73
CA TRP A 287 4.88 4.29 -5.65
C TRP A 287 3.68 5.05 -5.11
N THR A 288 2.95 5.69 -6.01
CA THR A 288 1.63 6.26 -5.75
C THR A 288 0.61 5.47 -6.54
N ILE A 289 -0.42 4.98 -5.86
CA ILE A 289 -1.54 4.30 -6.48
C ILE A 289 -2.64 5.33 -6.67
N TRP A 290 -2.93 5.60 -7.94
CA TRP A 290 -3.94 6.52 -8.42
C TRP A 290 -5.23 5.75 -8.68
N GLN A 291 -6.36 6.28 -8.22
CA GLN A 291 -7.66 5.63 -8.35
C GLN A 291 -8.70 6.59 -8.91
N ARG A 292 -9.55 6.08 -9.80
CA ARG A 292 -10.86 6.61 -10.13
C ARG A 292 -11.93 5.61 -9.71
N ARG A 293 -12.81 6.00 -8.79
CA ARG A 293 -13.89 5.16 -8.23
C ARG A 293 -15.18 5.98 -8.10
N PRO A 294 -16.30 5.60 -8.72
CA PRO A 294 -16.48 4.49 -9.68
C PRO A 294 -15.49 4.51 -10.87
N ALA A 295 -15.16 3.34 -11.42
CA ALA A 295 -14.22 3.22 -12.55
C ALA A 295 -14.66 4.04 -13.78
N LEU A 296 -15.97 4.15 -13.97
CA LEU A 296 -16.64 5.06 -14.90
C LEU A 296 -17.62 5.93 -14.12
N PRO A 297 -17.59 7.27 -14.30
CA PRO A 297 -18.64 8.15 -13.79
C PRO A 297 -20.03 7.72 -14.27
N ALA A 298 -21.06 8.06 -13.50
CA ALA A 298 -22.46 7.84 -13.85
C ALA A 298 -22.90 8.66 -15.07
#